data_AF-A0A2N3RIE3-F1
#
_entry.id   AF-A0A2N3RIE3-F1
#
_cell.length_a   1.000
_cell.length_b   1.000
_cell.length_c   1.000
_cell.angle_alpha   90.00
_cell.angle_beta   90.00
_cell.angle_gamma   90.00
#
_symmetry.space_group_name_H-M   'P 1'
#
loop_
_entity.id
_entity.type
_entity.pdbx_description
1 polymer ?
#
loop_
_entity_poly.entity_id
_entity_poly.type
_entity_poly.pdbx_seq_one_letter_code
_entity_poly.pdbx_strand_id
1 'polypeptide(L)'
;MQGIEGKQGGVASGNQAQRQLASTRAMAYIEGVADASSGMRWCGAGQMLPHELVDRVYSYQRGLPAERLQQSAATLVVEALAQAFPCASTP
;
A
#
# COMPACT_ATOMS: atom_id res chain seq x y z
N MET A 1 -34.57 17.72 -23.57
CA MET A 1 -34.02 16.86 -22.51
C MET A 1 -32.91 17.65 -21.83
N GLN A 2 -33.12 18.12 -20.60
CA GLN A 2 -32.05 18.73 -19.80
C GLN A 2 -31.34 17.59 -19.05
N GLY A 3 -30.03 17.45 -19.28
CA GLY A 3 -29.19 16.56 -18.50
C GLY A 3 -29.08 17.05 -17.06
N ILE A 4 -29.13 16.11 -16.13
CA ILE A 4 -28.86 16.36 -14.71
C ILE A 4 -27.37 16.68 -14.52
N GLU A 5 -27.02 17.96 -14.47
CA GLU A 5 -25.69 18.38 -14.02
C GLU A 5 -25.59 18.26 -12.50
N GLY A 6 -24.86 17.25 -12.04
CA GLY A 6 -24.51 17.08 -10.63
C GLY A 6 -23.59 18.19 -10.17
N LYS A 7 -24.15 19.23 -9.53
CA LYS A 7 -23.41 20.27 -8.81
C LYS A 7 -22.69 19.65 -7.61
N GLN A 8 -21.43 19.27 -7.79
CA GLN A 8 -20.57 18.84 -6.69
C GLN A 8 -20.24 20.06 -5.81
N GLY A 9 -20.86 20.09 -4.62
CA GLY A 9 -20.62 21.10 -3.60
C GLY A 9 -19.13 21.13 -3.19
N GLY A 10 -18.51 22.30 -3.39
CA GLY A 10 -17.06 22.53 -3.32
C GLY A 10 -16.38 22.47 -1.96
N VAL A 11 -16.87 21.67 -1.00
CA VAL A 11 -16.18 21.47 0.30
C VAL A 11 -15.97 19.99 0.64
N ALA A 12 -16.82 19.08 0.13
CA ALA A 12 -16.60 17.63 0.26
C ALA A 12 -15.63 17.06 -0.79
N SER A 13 -15.54 17.72 -1.95
CA SER A 13 -14.74 17.29 -3.09
C SER A 13 -13.23 17.40 -2.85
N GLY A 14 -12.77 18.39 -2.07
CA GLY A 14 -11.35 18.59 -1.78
C GLY A 14 -10.76 17.46 -0.93
N ASN A 15 -11.51 17.02 0.08
CA ASN A 15 -11.07 15.97 1.01
C ASN A 15 -11.04 14.60 0.33
N GLN A 16 -12.00 14.32 -0.56
CA GLN A 16 -12.05 13.06 -1.31
C GLN A 16 -10.95 12.99 -2.36
N ALA A 17 -10.74 14.04 -3.16
CA ALA A 17 -9.67 14.09 -4.15
C ALA A 17 -8.29 13.98 -3.49
N GLN A 18 -8.09 14.67 -2.36
CA GLN A 18 -6.85 14.58 -1.60
C GLN A 18 -6.63 13.17 -1.00
N ARG A 19 -7.69 12.55 -0.47
CA ARG A 19 -7.64 11.16 0.02
C ARG A 19 -7.28 10.20 -1.12
N GLN A 20 -7.93 10.33 -2.27
CA GLN A 20 -7.67 9.52 -3.46
C GLN A 20 -6.20 9.64 -3.86
N LEU A 21 -5.68 10.87 -3.95
CA LEU A 21 -4.29 11.13 -4.31
C LEU A 21 -3.30 10.54 -3.30
N ALA A 22 -3.57 10.69 -2.00
CA ALA A 22 -2.74 10.13 -0.95
C ALA A 22 -2.72 8.59 -1.03
N SER A 23 -3.88 7.96 -1.22
CA SER A 23 -3.99 6.51 -1.41
C SER A 23 -3.23 6.05 -2.66
N THR A 24 -3.40 6.72 -3.80
CA THR A 24 -2.67 6.36 -5.03
C THR A 24 -1.16 6.45 -4.85
N ARG A 25 -0.66 7.48 -4.16
CA ARG A 25 0.77 7.61 -3.85
C ARG A 25 1.29 6.48 -2.96
N ALA A 26 0.52 6.12 -1.93
CA ALA A 26 0.89 5.03 -1.04
C ALA A 26 0.92 3.68 -1.77
N MET A 27 -0.10 3.38 -2.58
CA MET A 27 -0.16 2.15 -3.38
C MET A 27 1.03 2.06 -4.34
N ALA A 28 1.28 3.11 -5.12
CA ALA A 28 2.40 3.13 -6.07
C ALA A 28 3.77 2.99 -5.38
N TYR A 29 3.95 3.61 -4.20
CA TYR A 29 5.18 3.43 -3.41
C TYR A 29 5.36 1.99 -2.94
N ILE A 30 4.30 1.36 -2.43
CA ILE A 30 4.32 -0.04 -1.99
C ILE A 30 4.63 -0.97 -3.16
N GLU A 31 3.97 -0.79 -4.30
CA GLU A 31 4.22 -1.57 -5.52
C GLU A 31 5.68 -1.44 -5.98
N GLY A 32 6.22 -0.22 -6.02
CA GLY A 32 7.63 -0.02 -6.40
C GLY A 32 8.63 -0.69 -5.47
N VAL A 33 8.38 -0.69 -4.16
CA VAL A 33 9.22 -1.42 -3.19
C VAL A 33 9.04 -2.93 -3.30
N ALA A 34 7.80 -3.39 -3.55
CA ALA A 34 7.48 -4.79 -3.75
C ALA A 34 8.22 -5.34 -4.97
N ASP A 35 8.16 -4.64 -6.11
CA ASP A 35 8.90 -4.99 -7.33
C ASP A 35 10.41 -5.06 -7.10
N ALA A 36 10.97 -4.07 -6.41
CA ALA A 36 12.42 -4.01 -6.15
C ALA A 36 12.95 -5.08 -5.17
N SER A 37 12.07 -5.76 -4.43
CA SER A 37 12.46 -6.71 -3.36
C SER A 37 11.91 -8.13 -3.53
N SER A 38 11.07 -8.34 -4.55
CA SER A 38 10.47 -9.62 -4.90
C SER A 38 11.52 -10.68 -5.25
N GLY A 39 11.30 -11.92 -4.84
CA GLY A 39 12.18 -13.06 -5.09
C GLY A 39 13.44 -13.08 -4.23
N MET A 40 13.72 -12.01 -3.48
CA MET A 40 14.91 -11.88 -2.62
C MET A 40 14.53 -11.81 -1.14
N ARG A 41 13.55 -10.95 -0.81
CA ARG A 41 13.15 -10.67 0.58
C ARG A 41 11.78 -11.26 0.91
N TRP A 42 10.94 -11.43 -0.10
CA TRP A 42 9.62 -12.02 -0.04
C TRP A 42 9.32 -12.68 -1.39
N CYS A 43 8.35 -13.59 -1.45
CA CYS A 43 8.05 -14.37 -2.65
C CYS A 43 6.56 -14.38 -2.97
N GLY A 44 6.21 -14.81 -4.19
CA GLY A 44 4.81 -14.88 -4.63
C GLY A 44 4.34 -13.67 -5.44
N ALA A 45 5.24 -12.78 -5.87
CA ALA A 45 4.88 -11.71 -6.80
C ALA A 45 4.17 -12.27 -8.05
N GLY A 46 3.15 -11.54 -8.51
CA GLY A 46 2.25 -11.98 -9.59
C GLY A 46 1.15 -12.95 -9.16
N GLN A 47 1.20 -13.49 -7.93
CA GLN A 47 0.13 -14.34 -7.36
C GLN A 47 -0.85 -13.54 -6.48
N MET A 48 -0.50 -12.30 -6.14
CA MET A 48 -1.27 -11.40 -5.29
C MET A 48 -1.74 -10.18 -6.08
N LEU A 49 -2.93 -9.72 -5.75
CA LEU A 49 -3.47 -8.46 -6.26
C LEU A 49 -2.79 -7.27 -5.56
N PRO A 50 -2.64 -6.13 -6.24
CA PRO A 50 -1.94 -4.99 -5.64
C PRO A 50 -2.54 -4.50 -4.32
N HIS A 51 -3.86 -4.54 -4.17
CA HIS A 51 -4.52 -4.16 -2.92
C HIS A 51 -4.21 -5.12 -1.76
N GLU A 52 -3.93 -6.40 -2.03
CA GLU A 52 -3.55 -7.35 -0.98
C GLU A 52 -2.18 -6.99 -0.39
N LEU A 53 -1.23 -6.53 -1.21
CA LEU A 53 0.06 -6.03 -0.72
C LEU A 53 -0.14 -4.83 0.20
N VAL A 54 -1.00 -3.89 -0.20
CA VAL A 54 -1.34 -2.70 0.59
C VAL A 54 -1.98 -3.08 1.92
N ASP A 55 -2.91 -4.05 1.91
CA ASP A 55 -3.59 -4.52 3.12
C ASP A 55 -2.63 -5.19 4.11
N ARG A 56 -1.66 -5.97 3.64
CA ARG A 56 -0.62 -6.56 4.49
C ARG A 56 0.30 -5.51 5.09
N VAL A 57 0.75 -4.56 4.27
CA VAL A 57 1.59 -3.44 4.71
C VAL A 57 0.88 -2.57 5.73
N TYR A 58 -0.41 -2.28 5.53
CA TYR A 58 -1.22 -1.52 6.48
C TYR A 58 -1.38 -2.26 7.80
N SER A 59 -1.74 -3.54 7.75
CA SER A 59 -1.95 -4.37 8.94
C SER A 59 -0.67 -4.49 9.77
N TYR A 60 0.48 -4.66 9.12
CA TYR A 60 1.79 -4.66 9.77
C TYR A 60 2.07 -3.36 10.52
N GLN A 61 1.96 -2.21 9.83
CA GLN A 61 2.23 -0.90 10.42
C GLN A 61 1.28 -0.56 11.57
N ARG A 62 0.01 -0.99 11.52
CA ARG A 62 -0.96 -0.81 12.61
C ARG A 62 -0.57 -1.54 13.90
N GLY A 63 0.25 -2.59 13.79
CA GLY A 63 0.78 -3.34 14.93
C GLY A 63 2.10 -2.79 15.49
N LEU A 64 2.71 -1.80 14.85
CA LEU A 64 4.00 -1.24 15.28
C LEU A 64 3.85 -0.17 16.36
N PRO A 65 4.82 -0.06 17.28
CA PRO A 65 4.93 1.10 18.17
C PRO A 65 5.29 2.36 17.37
N ALA A 66 4.94 3.53 17.90
CA ALA A 66 5.05 4.81 17.18
C ALA A 66 6.48 5.15 16.76
N GLU A 67 7.47 4.74 17.54
CA GLU A 67 8.90 4.97 17.27
C GLU A 67 9.35 4.20 16.03
N ARG A 68 8.79 3.00 15.78
CA ARG A 68 9.09 2.21 14.59
C ARG A 68 8.54 2.86 13.33
N LEU A 69 7.42 3.57 13.42
CA LEU A 69 6.82 4.29 12.27
C LEU A 69 7.66 5.49 11.80
N GLN A 70 8.68 5.90 12.56
CA GLN A 70 9.65 6.92 12.13
C GLN A 70 10.78 6.36 11.26
N GLN A 71 10.84 5.04 11.07
CA GLN A 71 11.84 4.39 10.24
C GLN A 71 11.50 4.52 8.74
N SER A 72 12.46 4.12 7.90
CA SER A 72 12.28 4.08 6.44
C SER A 72 11.01 3.29 6.07
N ALA A 73 10.10 3.94 5.34
CA ALA A 73 8.89 3.30 4.85
C ALA A 73 9.20 2.08 3.97
N ALA A 74 10.22 2.16 3.11
CA ALA A 74 10.64 1.02 2.29
C ALA A 74 11.06 -0.18 3.15
N THR A 75 11.78 0.04 4.25
CA THR A 75 12.18 -1.03 5.16
C THR A 75 10.94 -1.69 5.78
N LEU A 76 9.99 -0.90 6.28
CA LEU A 76 8.75 -1.41 6.88
C LEU A 76 7.86 -2.16 5.87
N VAL A 77 7.83 -1.70 4.61
CA VAL A 77 7.13 -2.41 3.52
C VAL A 77 7.78 -3.78 3.27
N VAL A 78 9.11 -3.84 3.13
CA VAL A 78 9.82 -5.11 2.91
C VAL A 78 9.62 -6.07 4.09
N GLU A 79 9.69 -5.58 5.33
CA GLU A 79 9.43 -6.39 6.53
C GLU A 79 8.01 -6.96 6.54
N ALA A 80 7.00 -6.13 6.21
CA ALA A 80 5.61 -6.57 6.13
C ALA A 80 5.42 -7.67 5.07
N LEU A 81 5.99 -7.48 3.88
CA LEU A 81 5.89 -8.44 2.79
C LEU A 81 6.64 -9.75 3.10
N ALA A 82 7.82 -9.66 3.71
CA ALA A 82 8.58 -10.83 4.15
C ALA A 82 7.84 -11.65 5.21
N GLN A 83 7.12 -10.97 6.11
CA GLN A 83 6.28 -11.64 7.12
C GLN A 83 5.03 -12.29 6.51
N ALA A 84 4.36 -11.59 5.59
CA ALA A 84 3.13 -12.09 4.99
C ALA A 84 3.38 -13.18 3.94
N PHE A 85 4.49 -13.08 3.21
CA PHE A 85 4.79 -13.91 2.04
C PHE A 85 6.26 -14.36 2.07
N PRO A 86 6.64 -15.17 3.07
CA PRO A 86 8.02 -15.64 3.18
C PRO A 86 8.38 -16.48 1.96
N CYS A 87 9.60 -16.30 1.47
CA CYS A 87 10.17 -17.27 0.54
C CYS A 87 10.31 -18.61 1.23
N ALA A 88 9.90 -19.69 0.56
CA ALA A 88 10.17 -21.03 1.05
C ALA A 88 11.69 -21.16 1.25
N SER A 89 12.12 -21.55 2.45
CA SER A 89 13.47 -22.08 2.62
C SER A 89 13.53 -23.34 1.77
N THR A 90 14.29 -23.32 0.68
CA THR A 90 14.65 -24.55 -0.02
C THR A 90 15.20 -25.53 1.04
N PRO A 91 14.61 -26.72 1.20
CA PRO A 91 15.17 -27.72 2.10
C PRO A 91 16.58 -28.15 1.68
#